data_AF-A0A0F9M6F0-F1
#
_entry.id   AF-A0A0F9M6F0-F1
#
_cell.length_a   1.000
_cell.length_b   1.000
_cell.length_c   1.000
_cell.angle_alpha   90.00
_cell.angle_beta   90.00
_cell.angle_gamma   90.00
#
_symmetry.space_group_name_H-M   'P 1'
#
loop_
_entity.id
_entity.type
_entity.pdbx_description
1 polymer ?
#
loop_
_entity_poly.entity_id
_entity_poly.type
_entity_poly.pdbx_seq_one_letter_code
_entity_poly.pdbx_strand_id
1 'polypeptide(L)'
;TGEQLKSQVPLLEFIESNIPKGWEVGVYQLPNIGLTDSKKGFKRTVKNMLRIPPPSEDDEDNELIEELPTGIIHLHLWPKNITSKQLIYDAPIAFNDNSEVRIRHAVKNKRGQVRSSEEPVFLAIQASGISSEFDDFDMALFGRGYARYDEQRRLTGTGFAADGIFNEQRDKTPTYAGVLAFLTVGFNACTAPVLYRHPRFSGVLPEALLQLEQRMYNEESNEIQIQPSKAQVLVERLNFVNV
;
A
#
# COMPACT_ATOMS: atom_id res chain seq x y z
N THR A 1 -18.66 0.48 -6.86
CA THR A 1 -18.97 -0.97 -6.90
C THR A 1 -17.73 -1.79 -7.24
N GLY A 2 -17.73 -3.12 -7.04
CA GLY A 2 -16.54 -3.96 -7.31
C GLY A 2 -16.05 -3.95 -8.76
N GLU A 3 -16.92 -3.65 -9.74
CA GLU A 3 -16.55 -3.49 -11.15
C GLU A 3 -15.83 -2.17 -11.45
N GLN A 4 -16.24 -1.06 -10.80
CA GLN A 4 -15.54 0.22 -10.92
C GLN A 4 -14.09 0.12 -10.43
N LEU A 5 -13.86 -0.61 -9.33
CA LEU A 5 -12.49 -0.82 -8.84
C LEU A 5 -11.64 -1.61 -9.85
N LYS A 6 -12.21 -2.64 -10.49
CA LYS A 6 -11.49 -3.43 -11.50
C LYS A 6 -11.14 -2.63 -12.76
N SER A 7 -11.96 -1.65 -13.15
CA SER A 7 -11.66 -0.80 -14.31
C SER A 7 -10.66 0.32 -13.99
N GLN A 8 -10.63 0.80 -12.74
CA GLN A 8 -9.75 1.88 -12.29
C GLN A 8 -8.32 1.43 -11.99
N VAL A 9 -8.11 0.21 -11.45
CA VAL A 9 -6.76 -0.28 -11.09
C VAL A 9 -5.75 -0.16 -12.25
N PRO A 10 -6.05 -0.61 -13.49
CA PRO A 10 -5.11 -0.47 -14.61
C PRO A 10 -4.82 0.98 -15.03
N LEU A 11 -5.70 1.93 -14.69
CA LEU A 11 -5.49 3.36 -14.98
C LEU A 11 -4.53 3.97 -13.96
N LEU A 12 -4.73 3.63 -12.68
CA LEU A 12 -3.87 4.04 -11.58
C LEU A 12 -2.45 3.49 -11.72
N GLU A 13 -2.30 2.21 -12.03
CA GLU A 13 -0.99 1.58 -12.31
C GLU A 13 -0.25 2.30 -13.45
N PHE A 14 -0.99 2.75 -14.46
CA PHE A 14 -0.39 3.47 -15.56
C PHE A 14 0.08 4.87 -15.14
N ILE A 15 -0.71 5.61 -14.37
CA ILE A 15 -0.30 6.92 -13.82
C ILE A 15 0.96 6.75 -12.98
N GLU A 16 0.96 5.80 -12.04
CA GLU A 16 2.10 5.48 -11.16
C GLU A 16 3.39 5.21 -11.96
N SER A 17 3.30 4.39 -13.01
CA SER A 17 4.45 4.07 -13.88
C SER A 17 5.00 5.25 -14.70
N ASN A 18 4.30 6.39 -14.73
CA ASN A 18 4.71 7.60 -15.44
C ASN A 18 4.94 8.79 -14.50
N ILE A 19 4.93 8.59 -13.17
CA ILE A 19 5.21 9.66 -12.22
C ILE A 19 6.66 10.16 -12.43
N PRO A 20 6.86 11.46 -12.69
CA PRO A 20 8.19 12.03 -12.85
C PRO A 20 8.95 12.02 -11.52
N LYS A 21 10.26 11.81 -11.59
CA LYS A 21 11.12 11.74 -10.40
C LYS A 21 11.01 13.04 -9.57
N GLY A 22 10.85 12.88 -8.26
CA GLY A 22 10.78 14.00 -7.32
C GLY A 22 9.36 14.50 -7.07
N TRP A 23 8.35 14.02 -7.80
CA TRP A 23 6.95 14.34 -7.56
C TRP A 23 6.22 13.18 -6.87
N GLU A 24 5.28 13.52 -5.99
CA GLU A 24 4.18 12.65 -5.56
C GLU A 24 2.92 13.08 -6.29
N VAL A 25 2.04 12.13 -6.64
CA VAL A 25 0.84 12.41 -7.45
C VAL A 25 -0.40 11.85 -6.78
N GLY A 26 -1.32 12.73 -6.40
CA GLY A 26 -2.68 12.42 -5.99
C GLY A 26 -3.60 12.36 -7.20
N VAL A 27 -4.55 11.42 -7.18
CA VAL A 27 -5.54 11.26 -8.25
C VAL A 27 -6.91 11.62 -7.70
N TYR A 28 -7.40 12.80 -8.04
CA TYR A 28 -8.68 13.34 -7.57
C TYR A 28 -9.85 12.81 -8.39
N GLN A 29 -9.64 12.62 -9.70
CA GLN A 29 -10.66 12.13 -10.60
C GLN A 29 -10.06 11.32 -11.74
N LEU A 30 -10.74 10.23 -12.09
CA LEU A 30 -10.44 9.43 -13.27
C LEU A 30 -11.64 9.40 -14.22
N PRO A 31 -11.39 9.30 -15.53
CA PRO A 31 -12.44 9.10 -16.51
C PRO A 31 -13.10 7.74 -16.32
N ASN A 32 -14.39 7.65 -16.67
CA ASN A 32 -15.13 6.40 -16.63
C ASN A 32 -14.85 5.59 -17.89
N ILE A 33 -13.76 4.82 -17.87
CA ILE A 33 -13.34 3.93 -18.96
C ILE A 33 -13.72 2.50 -18.55
N GLY A 34 -14.59 1.86 -19.34
CA GLY A 34 -14.99 0.47 -19.12
C GLY A 34 -13.83 -0.52 -19.28
N LEU A 35 -14.02 -1.75 -18.79
CA LEU A 35 -12.99 -2.81 -18.86
C LEU A 35 -12.56 -3.15 -20.29
N THR A 36 -13.51 -3.09 -21.23
CA THR A 36 -13.33 -3.38 -22.65
C THR A 36 -12.94 -2.15 -23.47
N ASP A 37 -13.03 -0.96 -22.88
CA ASP A 37 -12.83 0.29 -23.61
C ASP A 37 -11.34 0.55 -23.89
N SER A 38 -11.09 1.24 -24.99
CA SER A 38 -9.73 1.60 -25.38
C SER A 38 -9.11 2.59 -24.40
N LYS A 39 -8.00 2.20 -23.77
CA LYS A 39 -7.22 3.06 -22.85
C LYS A 39 -6.19 3.94 -23.57
N LYS A 40 -6.12 3.91 -24.91
CA LYS A 40 -5.07 4.63 -25.68
C LYS A 40 -5.12 6.15 -25.48
N GLY A 41 -6.32 6.73 -25.48
CA GLY A 41 -6.53 8.17 -25.27
C GLY A 41 -6.02 8.59 -23.90
N PHE A 42 -6.51 7.92 -22.85
CA PHE A 42 -6.06 8.10 -21.47
C PHE A 42 -4.54 8.02 -21.32
N LYS A 43 -3.92 6.94 -21.81
CA LYS A 43 -2.47 6.73 -21.68
C LYS A 43 -1.65 7.84 -22.31
N ARG A 44 -2.09 8.34 -23.47
CA ARG A 44 -1.43 9.46 -24.15
C ARG A 44 -1.57 10.76 -23.36
N THR A 45 -2.78 11.05 -22.86
CA THR A 45 -3.04 12.27 -22.08
C THR A 45 -2.23 12.29 -20.79
N VAL A 46 -2.24 11.20 -20.01
CA VAL A 46 -1.43 11.09 -18.77
C VAL A 46 0.05 11.29 -19.04
N LYS A 47 0.60 10.68 -20.11
CA LYS A 47 2.01 10.89 -20.48
C LYS A 47 2.34 12.34 -20.81
N ASN A 48 1.40 13.06 -21.41
CA ASN A 48 1.59 14.48 -21.73
C ASN A 48 1.47 15.34 -20.47
N MET A 49 0.48 15.09 -19.63
CA MET A 49 0.29 15.79 -18.35
C MET A 49 1.53 15.66 -17.45
N LEU A 50 2.05 14.43 -17.31
CA LEU A 50 3.19 14.13 -16.45
C LEU A 50 4.55 14.43 -17.10
N ARG A 51 4.58 15.06 -18.28
CA ARG A 51 5.81 15.51 -18.93
C ARG A 51 6.27 16.85 -18.35
N ILE A 52 6.48 16.87 -17.05
CA ILE A 52 6.96 18.01 -16.28
C ILE A 52 8.39 17.77 -15.79
N PRO A 53 9.20 18.84 -15.61
CA PRO A 53 10.52 18.70 -15.01
C PRO A 53 10.42 18.24 -13.53
N PRO A 54 11.49 17.67 -12.95
CA PRO A 54 11.57 17.46 -11.50
C PRO A 54 11.33 18.78 -10.73
N PRO A 55 10.78 18.72 -9.50
CA PRO A 55 10.53 19.92 -8.73
C PRO A 55 11.84 20.57 -8.26
N SER A 56 11.80 21.89 -8.15
CA SER A 56 12.78 22.74 -7.44
C SER A 56 12.41 22.84 -5.95
N GLU A 57 13.34 23.28 -5.10
CA GLU A 57 13.10 23.41 -3.65
C GLU A 57 12.00 24.43 -3.31
N ASP A 58 11.76 25.39 -4.19
CA ASP A 58 10.73 26.43 -4.05
C ASP A 58 9.43 26.11 -4.82
N ASP A 59 9.33 24.95 -5.47
CA ASP A 59 8.12 24.60 -6.21
C ASP A 59 6.96 24.33 -5.25
N GLU A 60 5.80 24.91 -5.55
CA GLU A 60 4.54 24.63 -4.86
C GLU A 60 3.85 23.39 -5.44
N ASP A 61 2.70 23.03 -4.87
CA ASP A 61 1.84 22.00 -5.40
C ASP A 61 1.24 22.40 -6.76
N ASN A 62 1.00 21.39 -7.61
CA ASN A 62 0.53 21.60 -8.98
C ASN A 62 -0.72 20.77 -9.26
N GLU A 63 -1.77 21.41 -9.78
CA GLU A 63 -2.96 20.73 -10.27
C GLU A 63 -2.94 20.59 -11.79
N LEU A 64 -3.14 19.35 -12.26
CA LEU A 64 -3.25 19.02 -13.68
C LEU A 64 -4.65 18.46 -13.95
N ILE A 65 -5.43 19.20 -14.73
CA ILE A 65 -6.80 18.83 -15.10
C ILE A 65 -6.89 18.73 -16.62
N GLU A 66 -7.35 17.58 -17.10
CA GLU A 66 -7.58 17.33 -18.52
C GLU A 66 -8.93 16.65 -18.76
N GLU A 67 -9.66 17.11 -19.77
CA GLU A 67 -10.95 16.53 -20.16
C GLU A 67 -10.78 15.51 -21.30
N LEU A 68 -11.35 14.32 -21.12
CA LEU A 68 -11.50 13.31 -22.16
C LEU A 68 -12.98 13.11 -22.49
N PRO A 69 -13.30 12.57 -23.68
CA PRO A 69 -14.66 12.15 -24.00
C PRO A 69 -15.27 11.18 -22.99
N THR A 70 -14.42 10.44 -22.26
CA THR A 70 -14.79 9.46 -21.24
C THR A 70 -14.85 10.03 -19.82
N GLY A 71 -14.58 11.33 -19.62
CA GLY A 71 -14.56 12.01 -18.33
C GLY A 71 -13.25 12.74 -18.04
N ILE A 72 -13.09 13.22 -16.81
CA ILE A 72 -11.98 14.10 -16.41
C ILE A 72 -10.84 13.28 -15.81
N ILE A 73 -9.60 13.64 -16.15
CA ILE A 73 -8.41 13.28 -15.38
C ILE A 73 -8.05 14.49 -14.53
N HIS A 74 -8.07 14.33 -13.21
CA HIS A 74 -7.63 15.36 -12.28
C HIS A 74 -6.52 14.78 -11.40
N LEU A 75 -5.30 15.30 -11.59
CA LEU A 75 -4.12 14.95 -10.82
C LEU A 75 -3.68 16.16 -10.00
N HIS A 76 -3.20 15.91 -8.80
CA HIS A 76 -2.57 16.92 -7.95
C HIS A 76 -1.16 16.41 -7.65
N LEU A 77 -0.16 17.27 -7.73
CA LEU A 77 1.24 16.90 -7.61
C LEU A 77 1.89 17.68 -6.48
N TRP A 78 2.62 16.97 -5.63
CA TRP A 78 3.40 17.57 -4.55
C TRP A 78 4.89 17.34 -4.78
N PRO A 79 5.74 18.35 -4.54
CA PRO A 79 7.17 18.14 -4.52
C PRO A 79 7.52 17.20 -3.37
N LYS A 80 8.25 16.13 -3.66
CA LYS A 80 8.72 15.19 -2.65
C LYS A 80 9.88 15.84 -1.90
N ASN A 81 9.56 16.62 -0.87
CA ASN A 81 10.56 17.18 0.04
C ASN A 81 11.28 16.02 0.73
N ILE A 82 12.57 15.86 0.41
CA ILE A 82 13.44 14.80 0.98
C ILE A 82 13.61 14.95 2.51
N THR A 83 13.11 16.04 3.11
CA THR A 83 13.44 16.46 4.48
C THR A 83 12.27 16.65 5.44
N SER A 84 11.00 16.61 5.04
CA SER A 84 9.89 16.86 5.98
C SER A 84 9.07 15.61 6.27
N LYS A 85 9.36 14.98 7.42
CA LYS A 85 8.40 14.14 8.14
C LYS A 85 7.28 15.04 8.66
N GLN A 86 6.20 15.24 7.92
CA GLN A 86 5.00 15.83 8.49
C GLN A 86 3.74 15.45 7.70
N LEU A 87 2.87 14.74 8.42
CA LEU A 87 1.48 14.44 8.08
C LEU A 87 0.70 15.75 7.94
N ILE A 88 0.12 16.02 6.76
CA ILE A 88 -0.85 17.11 6.59
C ILE A 88 -2.17 16.50 6.11
N TYR A 89 -3.14 16.48 7.01
CA TYR A 89 -4.55 16.19 6.75
C TYR A 89 -5.22 17.45 6.18
N ASP A 90 -5.99 17.32 5.09
CA ASP A 90 -7.22 18.11 4.92
C ASP A 90 -8.33 17.30 4.22
N ALA A 91 -9.57 17.77 4.40
CA ALA A 91 -10.80 16.97 4.49
C ALA A 91 -11.53 16.63 3.15
N PRO A 92 -12.74 16.06 3.17
CA PRO A 92 -12.98 14.66 2.84
C PRO A 92 -13.79 14.52 1.55
N ILE A 93 -13.18 14.02 0.47
CA ILE A 93 -13.81 13.19 -0.57
C ILE A 93 -12.65 12.57 -1.37
N ALA A 94 -12.62 11.24 -1.41
CA ALA A 94 -11.84 10.39 -2.32
C ALA A 94 -10.32 10.24 -2.15
N PHE A 95 -9.71 10.63 -1.03
CA PHE A 95 -8.44 10.00 -0.59
C PHE A 95 -8.74 8.61 -0.01
N ASN A 96 -9.15 7.67 -0.86
CA ASN A 96 -8.75 6.29 -0.62
C ASN A 96 -7.35 6.20 -1.22
N ASP A 97 -6.35 6.26 -0.35
CA ASP A 97 -5.00 5.80 -0.66
C ASP A 97 -5.11 4.45 -1.40
N ASN A 98 -4.80 4.48 -2.70
CA ASN A 98 -4.93 3.29 -3.53
C ASN A 98 -3.90 2.22 -3.14
N SER A 99 -2.90 2.55 -2.32
CA SER A 99 -1.90 1.63 -1.80
C SER A 99 -2.56 0.57 -0.92
N GLU A 100 -3.44 0.97 0.01
CA GLU A 100 -4.18 0.03 0.87
C GLU A 100 -5.03 -0.94 0.03
N VAL A 101 -5.80 -0.39 -0.92
CA VAL A 101 -6.70 -1.16 -1.79
C VAL A 101 -5.90 -2.14 -2.67
N ARG A 102 -4.74 -1.71 -3.18
CA ARG A 102 -3.85 -2.53 -3.99
C ARG A 102 -3.17 -3.63 -3.18
N ILE A 103 -2.70 -3.34 -1.97
CA ILE A 103 -2.13 -4.35 -1.06
C ILE A 103 -3.21 -5.40 -0.75
N ARG A 104 -4.43 -4.96 -0.38
CA ARG A 104 -5.56 -5.87 -0.18
C ARG A 104 -5.84 -6.72 -1.41
N HIS A 105 -5.83 -6.12 -2.61
CA HIS A 105 -6.04 -6.84 -3.86
C HIS A 105 -4.92 -7.86 -4.15
N ALA A 106 -3.65 -7.48 -3.95
CA ALA A 106 -2.50 -8.37 -4.13
C ALA A 106 -2.57 -9.57 -3.18
N VAL A 107 -2.90 -9.34 -1.91
CA VAL A 107 -3.09 -10.41 -0.91
C VAL A 107 -4.27 -11.30 -1.30
N LYS A 108 -5.42 -10.74 -1.72
CA LYS A 108 -6.58 -11.52 -2.16
C LYS A 108 -6.24 -12.43 -3.35
N ASN A 109 -5.48 -11.92 -4.32
CA ASN A 109 -5.06 -12.68 -5.49
C ASN A 109 -4.08 -13.79 -5.12
N LYS A 110 -3.07 -13.51 -4.27
CA LYS A 110 -2.12 -14.54 -3.80
C LYS A 110 -2.78 -15.57 -2.89
N ARG A 111 -3.76 -15.17 -2.08
CA ARG A 111 -4.58 -16.09 -1.28
C ARG A 111 -5.23 -17.16 -2.16
N GLY A 112 -5.64 -16.81 -3.38
CA GLY A 112 -6.18 -17.77 -4.35
C GLY A 112 -5.23 -18.92 -4.70
N GLN A 113 -3.93 -18.65 -4.73
CA GLN A 113 -2.89 -19.62 -5.11
C GLN A 113 -2.61 -20.66 -4.02
N VAL A 114 -3.00 -20.38 -2.77
CA VAL A 114 -2.65 -21.20 -1.61
C VAL A 114 -3.85 -21.85 -0.93
N ARG A 115 -5.05 -21.76 -1.54
CA ARG A 115 -6.29 -22.28 -0.95
C ARG A 115 -6.28 -23.78 -0.71
N SER A 116 -5.47 -24.52 -1.46
CA SER A 116 -5.33 -25.98 -1.35
C SER A 116 -4.08 -26.40 -0.57
N SER A 117 -3.36 -25.46 0.04
CA SER A 117 -2.21 -25.80 0.87
C SER A 117 -2.69 -26.39 2.20
N GLU A 118 -2.18 -27.57 2.55
CA GLU A 118 -2.42 -28.19 3.85
C GLU A 118 -1.50 -27.63 4.94
N GLU A 119 -0.44 -26.93 4.54
CA GLU A 119 0.53 -26.31 5.43
C GLU A 119 0.37 -24.78 5.51
N PRO A 120 0.70 -24.17 6.65
CA PRO A 120 0.68 -22.72 6.81
C PRO A 120 1.76 -22.05 5.94
N VAL A 121 1.32 -21.33 4.92
CA VAL A 121 2.19 -20.63 3.97
C VAL A 121 2.33 -19.14 4.29
N PHE A 122 3.39 -18.51 3.78
CA PHE A 122 3.52 -17.05 3.75
C PHE A 122 3.23 -16.50 2.36
N LEU A 123 2.48 -15.40 2.30
CA LEU A 123 2.24 -14.69 1.05
C LEU A 123 3.36 -13.66 0.85
N ALA A 124 4.27 -13.91 -0.08
CA ALA A 124 5.28 -12.92 -0.46
C ALA A 124 4.64 -11.82 -1.32
N ILE A 125 4.67 -10.56 -0.91
CA ILE A 125 4.12 -9.43 -1.64
C ILE A 125 5.26 -8.48 -1.99
N GLN A 126 5.47 -8.28 -3.29
CA GLN A 126 6.42 -7.30 -3.79
C GLN A 126 5.80 -5.91 -3.70
N ALA A 127 6.52 -4.97 -3.07
CA ALA A 127 6.08 -3.60 -2.86
C ALA A 127 7.01 -2.53 -3.47
N SER A 128 8.00 -2.95 -4.26
CA SER A 128 8.88 -2.02 -4.99
C SER A 128 8.13 -1.21 -6.03
N GLY A 129 8.30 0.11 -6.01
CA GLY A 129 7.61 1.04 -6.92
C GLY A 129 6.21 1.45 -6.44
N ILE A 130 5.78 0.90 -5.30
CA ILE A 130 4.59 1.33 -4.57
C ILE A 130 5.07 2.42 -3.61
N SER A 131 4.34 3.52 -3.45
CA SER A 131 4.51 4.40 -2.28
C SER A 131 3.99 3.69 -1.03
N SER A 132 4.44 2.46 -0.78
CA SER A 132 4.06 1.66 0.37
C SER A 132 4.97 2.02 1.51
N GLU A 133 4.49 2.90 2.37
CA GLU A 133 5.05 2.99 3.70
C GLU A 133 4.59 1.79 4.51
N PHE A 134 5.23 1.56 5.65
CA PHE A 134 4.81 0.48 6.53
C PHE A 134 3.35 0.63 6.99
N ASP A 135 2.90 1.88 7.09
CA ASP A 135 1.56 2.28 7.53
C ASP A 135 0.48 1.79 6.55
N ASP A 136 0.76 1.77 5.24
CA ASP A 136 -0.18 1.23 4.24
C ASP A 136 -0.42 -0.27 4.41
N PHE A 137 0.64 -1.00 4.71
CA PHE A 137 0.54 -2.42 5.00
C PHE A 137 -0.15 -2.65 6.34
N ASP A 138 0.13 -1.84 7.36
CA ASP A 138 -0.55 -1.90 8.64
C ASP A 138 -2.06 -1.68 8.48
N MET A 139 -2.45 -0.65 7.72
CA MET A 139 -3.85 -0.36 7.37
C MET A 139 -4.50 -1.47 6.54
N ALA A 140 -3.82 -1.98 5.52
CA ALA A 140 -4.36 -3.00 4.64
C ALA A 140 -4.52 -4.36 5.33
N LEU A 141 -3.57 -4.72 6.20
CA LEU A 141 -3.49 -6.04 6.81
C LEU A 141 -4.20 -6.12 8.15
N PHE A 142 -3.97 -5.15 9.04
CA PHE A 142 -4.52 -5.13 10.40
C PHE A 142 -5.74 -4.22 10.52
N GLY A 143 -5.66 -3.02 9.95
CA GLY A 143 -6.70 -2.00 10.02
C GLY A 143 -6.17 -0.65 10.46
N ARG A 144 -7.05 0.29 10.81
CA ARG A 144 -6.71 1.72 10.90
C ARG A 144 -6.83 2.25 12.32
N GLY A 145 -5.82 2.99 12.77
CA GLY A 145 -5.97 3.86 13.94
C GLY A 145 -6.95 5.00 13.63
N TYR A 146 -7.74 5.42 14.61
CA TYR A 146 -8.59 6.61 14.50
C TYR A 146 -8.51 7.47 15.75
N ALA A 147 -8.68 8.77 15.56
CA ALA A 147 -8.89 9.74 16.62
C ALA A 147 -10.30 10.32 16.49
N ARG A 148 -11.01 10.44 17.61
CA ARG A 148 -12.32 11.09 17.71
C ARG A 148 -12.11 12.50 18.28
N TYR A 149 -12.78 13.46 17.68
CA TYR A 149 -12.74 14.85 18.10
C TYR A 149 -14.17 15.34 18.40
N ASP A 150 -14.33 16.24 19.37
CA ASP A 150 -15.60 16.93 19.59
C ASP A 150 -15.83 18.07 18.58
N GLU A 151 -16.96 18.76 18.70
CA GLU A 151 -17.33 19.91 17.86
C GLU A 151 -16.35 21.09 17.99
N GLN A 152 -15.53 21.10 19.06
CA GLN A 152 -14.50 22.10 19.31
C GLN A 152 -13.10 21.62 18.87
N ARG A 153 -13.01 20.52 18.11
CA ARG A 153 -11.76 19.87 17.66
C ARG A 153 -10.85 19.40 18.80
N ARG A 154 -11.37 19.16 19.99
CA ARG A 154 -10.61 18.56 21.09
C ARG A 154 -10.64 17.05 20.96
N LEU A 155 -9.50 16.41 21.17
CA LEU A 155 -9.39 14.96 21.16
C LEU A 155 -10.25 14.36 22.28
N THR A 156 -11.27 13.59 21.92
CA THR A 156 -12.18 12.92 22.85
C THR A 156 -11.87 11.44 23.03
N GLY A 157 -11.04 10.88 22.15
CA GLY A 157 -10.52 9.53 22.31
C GLY A 157 -9.76 9.07 21.08
N THR A 158 -9.00 8.00 21.24
CA THR A 158 -8.37 7.26 20.14
C THR A 158 -8.89 5.83 20.14
N GLY A 159 -8.73 5.15 19.01
CA GLY A 159 -9.06 3.74 18.90
C GLY A 159 -8.45 3.13 17.65
N PHE A 160 -8.74 1.85 17.44
CA PHE A 160 -8.26 1.11 16.29
C PHE A 160 -9.43 0.33 15.69
N ALA A 161 -9.65 0.51 14.40
CA ALA A 161 -10.60 -0.23 13.61
C ALA A 161 -9.88 -1.41 12.98
N ALA A 162 -10.03 -2.61 13.56
CA ALA A 162 -9.45 -3.85 13.05
C ALA A 162 -10.20 -4.38 11.81
N ASP A 163 -10.21 -3.59 10.73
CA ASP A 163 -10.90 -3.83 9.46
C ASP A 163 -9.96 -4.28 8.32
N GLY A 164 -8.70 -4.56 8.64
CA GLY A 164 -7.69 -5.11 7.73
C GLY A 164 -8.04 -6.52 7.22
N ILE A 165 -7.35 -6.96 6.17
CA ILE A 165 -7.65 -8.23 5.49
C ILE A 165 -7.50 -9.46 6.38
N PHE A 166 -6.64 -9.41 7.41
CA PHE A 166 -6.51 -10.51 8.38
C PHE A 166 -7.78 -10.70 9.23
N ASN A 167 -8.60 -9.67 9.31
CA ASN A 167 -9.79 -9.59 10.15
C ASN A 167 -11.11 -9.79 9.37
N GLU A 168 -11.10 -9.93 8.04
CA GLU A 168 -12.31 -10.08 7.21
C GLU A 168 -13.10 -11.40 7.47
N GLN A 169 -12.50 -12.43 8.08
CA GLN A 169 -13.14 -13.73 8.33
C GLN A 169 -12.77 -14.30 9.72
N ARG A 170 -13.16 -13.59 10.79
CA ARG A 170 -12.77 -13.89 12.17
C ARG A 170 -13.07 -15.33 12.63
N ASP A 171 -14.12 -15.96 12.11
CA ASP A 171 -14.58 -17.28 12.55
C ASP A 171 -13.87 -18.47 11.85
N LYS A 172 -12.96 -18.22 10.90
CA LYS A 172 -12.31 -19.28 10.10
C LYS A 172 -10.81 -19.34 10.33
N THR A 173 -10.25 -20.50 10.62
CA THR A 173 -8.79 -20.70 10.69
C THR A 173 -8.09 -20.04 9.49
N PRO A 174 -7.02 -19.27 9.72
CA PRO A 174 -6.36 -18.56 8.62
C PRO A 174 -5.73 -19.55 7.64
N THR A 175 -5.90 -19.29 6.34
CA THR A 175 -5.35 -20.12 5.25
C THR A 175 -3.85 -19.88 5.01
N TYR A 176 -3.23 -18.95 5.73
CA TYR A 176 -1.83 -18.58 5.62
C TYR A 176 -1.35 -17.98 6.96
N ALA A 177 -0.06 -18.08 7.25
CA ALA A 177 0.53 -17.64 8.51
C ALA A 177 0.81 -16.13 8.57
N GLY A 178 0.97 -15.50 7.41
CA GLY A 178 1.24 -14.07 7.31
C GLY A 178 1.61 -13.61 5.91
N VAL A 179 2.08 -12.37 5.82
CA VAL A 179 2.55 -11.72 4.61
C VAL A 179 4.03 -11.34 4.79
N LEU A 180 4.86 -11.65 3.79
CA LEU A 180 6.23 -11.15 3.68
C LEU A 180 6.23 -9.97 2.70
N ALA A 181 6.40 -8.75 3.21
CA ALA A 181 6.40 -7.52 2.43
C ALA A 181 7.82 -7.15 2.00
N PHE A 182 8.05 -7.09 0.69
CA PHE A 182 9.34 -6.70 0.10
C PHE A 182 9.28 -5.25 -0.39
N LEU A 183 9.65 -4.30 0.47
CA LEU A 183 9.49 -2.86 0.23
C LEU A 183 10.49 -2.29 -0.79
N THR A 184 11.71 -2.81 -0.86
CA THR A 184 12.73 -2.36 -1.83
C THR A 184 13.29 -3.54 -2.63
N VAL A 185 12.64 -3.83 -3.75
CA VAL A 185 13.12 -4.79 -4.77
C VAL A 185 13.47 -3.99 -6.02
N GLY A 186 14.73 -3.65 -6.25
CA GLY A 186 15.08 -2.96 -7.50
C GLY A 186 16.42 -2.23 -7.60
N PHE A 187 17.16 -2.02 -6.51
CA PHE A 187 18.52 -1.46 -6.57
C PHE A 187 19.47 -2.24 -5.67
N ASN A 188 20.78 -2.06 -5.86
CA ASN A 188 21.93 -2.81 -5.30
C ASN A 188 21.97 -3.08 -3.78
N ALA A 189 20.93 -2.76 -3.02
CA ALA A 189 20.71 -3.17 -1.65
C ALA A 189 19.25 -3.67 -1.51
N CYS A 190 19.08 -4.99 -1.42
CA CYS A 190 17.81 -5.58 -1.01
C CYS A 190 17.68 -5.39 0.50
N THR A 191 16.66 -4.68 0.98
CA THR A 191 16.33 -4.71 2.41
C THR A 191 15.62 -6.02 2.73
N ALA A 192 15.90 -6.62 3.89
CA ALA A 192 15.17 -7.80 4.33
C ALA A 192 13.65 -7.51 4.35
N PRO A 193 12.81 -8.49 3.96
CA PRO A 193 11.36 -8.30 3.97
C PRO A 193 10.84 -8.13 5.41
N VAL A 194 9.72 -7.44 5.55
CA VAL A 194 9.01 -7.33 6.83
C VAL A 194 7.93 -8.40 6.90
N LEU A 195 7.89 -9.09 8.03
CA LEU A 195 6.93 -10.16 8.30
C LEU A 195 5.71 -9.61 9.03
N TYR A 196 4.57 -9.57 8.35
CA TYR A 196 3.27 -9.27 8.94
C TYR A 196 2.60 -10.57 9.35
N ARG A 197 2.48 -10.82 10.65
CA ARG A 197 1.90 -12.07 11.15
C ARG A 197 0.39 -11.99 11.19
N HIS A 198 -0.26 -13.06 10.74
CA HIS A 198 -1.70 -13.17 10.87
C HIS A 198 -2.06 -13.34 12.37
N PRO A 199 -2.94 -12.51 12.97
CA PRO A 199 -3.20 -12.52 14.43
C PRO A 199 -3.69 -13.88 14.93
N ARG A 200 -4.45 -14.58 14.09
CA ARG A 200 -5.03 -15.89 14.39
C ARG A 200 -4.13 -17.08 14.02
N PHE A 201 -2.90 -16.84 13.58
CA PHE A 201 -1.94 -17.91 13.32
C PHE A 201 -1.20 -18.27 14.62
N SER A 202 -1.41 -19.49 15.11
CA SER A 202 -0.82 -20.01 16.35
C SER A 202 0.31 -21.02 16.12
N GLY A 203 0.74 -21.24 14.88
CA GLY A 203 1.84 -22.14 14.56
C GLY A 203 3.21 -21.59 14.93
N VAL A 204 4.22 -22.47 14.88
CA VAL A 204 5.62 -22.10 15.16
C VAL A 204 6.25 -21.52 13.90
N LEU A 205 6.91 -20.37 14.03
CA LEU A 205 7.70 -19.79 12.95
C LEU A 205 9.10 -20.42 12.91
N PRO A 206 9.63 -20.73 11.71
CA PRO A 206 11.04 -21.05 11.55
C PRO A 206 11.95 -19.97 12.12
N GLU A 207 13.07 -20.36 12.72
CA GLU A 207 14.01 -19.45 13.37
C GLU A 207 14.51 -18.34 12.42
N ALA A 208 14.69 -18.67 11.13
CA ALA A 208 15.08 -17.70 10.12
C ALA A 208 14.08 -16.54 9.96
N LEU A 209 12.77 -16.82 10.06
CA LEU A 209 11.74 -15.78 9.98
C LEU A 209 11.67 -14.92 11.24
N LEU A 210 12.02 -15.47 12.40
CA LEU A 210 12.08 -14.74 13.67
C LEU A 210 13.19 -13.67 13.69
N GLN A 211 14.11 -13.70 12.72
CA GLN A 211 15.16 -12.69 12.57
C GLN A 211 14.67 -11.44 11.81
N LEU A 212 13.59 -11.55 11.03
CA LEU A 212 13.03 -10.44 10.26
C LEU A 212 12.42 -9.39 11.20
N GLU A 213 12.24 -8.17 10.71
CA GLU A 213 11.29 -7.25 11.35
C GLU A 213 9.90 -7.90 11.30
N GLN A 214 9.20 -7.88 12.44
CA GLN A 214 7.88 -8.45 12.56
C GLN A 214 6.89 -7.40 13.00
N ARG A 215 5.72 -7.42 12.36
CA ARG A 215 4.57 -6.60 12.74
C ARG A 215 3.41 -7.51 13.10
N MET A 216 2.79 -7.23 14.23
CA MET A 216 1.75 -8.08 14.83
C MET A 216 0.67 -7.19 15.42
N TYR A 217 -0.58 -7.45 15.09
CA TYR A 217 -1.69 -6.80 15.79
C TYR A 217 -1.96 -7.53 17.12
N ASN A 218 -1.91 -6.78 18.22
CA ASN A 218 -2.25 -7.25 19.56
C ASN A 218 -3.69 -6.83 19.89
N GLU A 219 -4.57 -7.82 20.05
CA GLU A 219 -5.99 -7.59 20.35
C GLU A 219 -6.22 -7.02 21.77
N GLU A 220 -5.36 -7.34 22.74
CA GLU A 220 -5.48 -6.87 24.12
C GLU A 220 -5.12 -5.39 24.25
N SER A 221 -4.03 -4.98 23.61
CA SER A 221 -3.58 -3.58 23.61
C SER A 221 -4.22 -2.75 22.48
N ASN A 222 -4.91 -3.39 21.54
CA ASN A 222 -5.52 -2.76 20.37
C ASN A 222 -4.52 -1.96 19.53
N GLU A 223 -3.29 -2.47 19.41
CA GLU A 223 -2.15 -1.79 18.79
C GLU A 223 -1.34 -2.75 17.93
N ILE A 224 -0.57 -2.18 16.99
CA ILE A 224 0.38 -2.93 16.18
C ILE A 224 1.74 -2.91 16.90
N GLN A 225 2.19 -4.10 17.29
CA GLN A 225 3.49 -4.31 17.88
C GLN A 225 4.54 -4.51 16.78
N ILE A 226 5.61 -3.74 16.86
CA ILE A 226 6.76 -3.83 15.97
C ILE A 226 7.91 -4.47 16.74
N GLN A 227 8.35 -5.63 16.26
CA GLN A 227 9.61 -6.24 16.71
C GLN A 227 10.69 -5.94 15.66
N PRO A 228 11.73 -5.18 16.00
CA PRO A 228 12.77 -4.83 15.04
C PRO A 228 13.55 -6.07 14.60
N SER A 229 14.13 -5.99 13.40
CA SER A 229 14.97 -7.07 12.87
C SER A 229 16.16 -7.33 13.78
N LYS A 230 16.47 -8.61 13.96
CA LYS A 230 17.63 -9.07 14.76
C LYS A 230 18.87 -9.31 13.90
N ALA A 231 18.76 -9.35 12.58
CA ALA A 231 19.91 -9.56 11.72
C ALA A 231 20.25 -8.31 10.92
N GLN A 232 21.48 -7.82 11.08
CA GLN A 232 22.03 -6.75 10.26
C GLN A 232 22.29 -7.18 8.81
N VAL A 233 22.29 -8.49 8.50
CA VAL A 233 22.67 -9.05 7.18
C VAL A 233 21.83 -10.30 6.83
N LEU A 234 20.51 -10.16 6.85
CA LEU A 234 19.58 -11.27 6.63
C LEU A 234 19.52 -11.73 5.16
N VAL A 235 19.70 -10.80 4.21
CA VAL A 235 19.62 -11.10 2.76
C VAL A 235 20.72 -12.06 2.30
N GLU A 236 21.94 -11.90 2.82
CA GLU A 236 23.06 -12.83 2.51
C GLU A 236 22.82 -14.23 3.08
N ARG A 237 22.04 -14.36 4.16
CA ARG A 237 21.73 -15.64 4.81
C ARG A 237 20.50 -16.33 4.23
N LEU A 238 19.59 -15.58 3.62
CA LEU A 238 18.35 -16.11 3.04
C LEU A 238 18.57 -16.81 1.69
N ASN A 239 19.75 -16.68 1.07
CA ASN A 239 20.14 -17.41 -0.13
C ASN A 239 19.07 -17.38 -1.25
N PHE A 240 18.35 -16.26 -1.38
CA PHE A 240 17.48 -16.06 -2.53
C PHE A 240 18.36 -16.00 -3.78
N VAL A 241 18.20 -17.01 -4.62
CA VAL A 241 19.05 -17.34 -5.77
C VAL A 241 19.42 -16.08 -6.57
N ASN A 242 20.71 -15.75 -6.63
CA ASN A 242 21.25 -14.83 -7.63
C ASN A 242 21.03 -15.49 -9.00
N VAL A 243 20.16 -14.91 -9.82
CA VAL A 243 20.03 -15.22 -11.26
C VAL A 243 20.71 -14.12 -12.04
#